data_AF-A0A8S3AAU5-F1
#
_entry.id   AF-A0A8S3AAU5-F1
#
_cell.length_a   1.000
_cell.length_b   1.000
_cell.length_c   1.000
_cell.angle_alpha   90.00
_cell.angle_beta   90.00
_cell.angle_gamma   90.00
#
_symmetry.space_group_name_H-M   'P 1'
#
loop_
_entity.id
_entity.type
_entity.pdbx_description
1 polymer ?
#
loop_
_entity_poly.entity_id
_entity_poly.type
_entity_poly.pdbx_seq_one_letter_code
_entity_poly.pdbx_strand_id
1 'polypeptide(L)' 'MSEVGPCGPCTEIHYDHTSQGDPLQVNRDNPRVVELWNLVFMQYERRQDK' A
#
# COMPACT_ATOMS: atom_id res chain seq x y z
N MET A 1 -1.90 8.10 7.01
CA MET A 1 -0.66 8.73 7.49
C MET A 1 -0.94 10.15 7.95
N SER A 2 -0.23 10.61 8.98
CA SER A 2 -0.35 11.97 9.54
C SER A 2 0.11 13.06 8.56
N GLU A 3 -0.30 14.30 8.81
CA GLU A 3 0.04 15.47 7.98
C GLU A 3 1.53 15.84 7.99
N VAL A 4 2.29 15.35 8.98
CA VAL A 4 3.72 15.56 9.19
C VAL A 4 4.35 14.26 9.72
N GLY A 5 5.62 14.02 9.40
CA GLY A 5 6.36 12.85 9.85
C GLY A 5 7.21 12.17 8.76
N PRO A 6 7.96 11.11 9.12
CA PRO A 6 8.77 10.34 8.18
C PRO A 6 7.87 9.62 7.18
N CYS A 7 8.25 9.67 5.90
CA CYS A 7 7.51 9.07 4.80
C CYS A 7 8.45 8.63 3.67
N GLY A 8 7.88 7.96 2.68
CA GLY A 8 8.63 7.49 1.52
C GLY A 8 7.77 6.71 0.55
N PRO A 9 8.32 6.34 -0.63
CA PRO A 9 7.67 5.41 -1.53
C PRO A 9 7.49 4.05 -0.85
N CYS A 10 6.46 3.31 -1.22
CA CYS A 10 6.17 1.99 -0.70
C CYS A 10 5.99 0.97 -1.82
N THR A 11 6.15 -0.31 -1.47
CA THR A 11 5.68 -1.43 -2.27
C THR A 11 4.77 -2.30 -1.41
N GLU A 12 3.73 -2.84 -2.03
CA GLU A 12 2.70 -3.63 -1.36
C GLU A 12 2.72 -5.06 -1.89
N ILE A 13 2.52 -6.01 -0.98
CA ILE A 13 2.35 -7.42 -1.29
C ILE A 13 0.88 -7.75 -1.10
N HIS A 14 0.24 -8.18 -2.18
CA HIS A 14 -1.18 -8.58 -2.19
C HIS A 14 -1.30 -10.09 -2.34
N TYR A 15 -2.31 -10.68 -1.70
CA TYR A 15 -2.65 -12.08 -1.84
C TYR A 15 -4.06 -12.23 -2.41
N ASP A 16 -4.17 -13.02 -3.48
CA ASP A 16 -5.43 -13.35 -4.11
C ASP A 16 -5.92 -14.72 -3.63
N HIS A 17 -7.07 -14.75 -2.97
CA HIS A 17 -7.74 -15.97 -2.49
C HIS A 17 -8.53 -16.69 -3.59
N THR A 18 -8.65 -16.12 -4.79
CA THR A 18 -9.33 -16.77 -5.92
C THR A 18 -8.44 -17.83 -6.56
N SER A 19 -9.06 -18.86 -7.14
CA SER A 19 -8.33 -19.96 -7.77
C SER A 19 -7.74 -19.63 -9.14
N GLN A 20 -8.27 -18.61 -9.82
CA GLN A 20 -7.85 -18.23 -11.17
C GLN A 20 -6.80 -17.09 -11.15
N GLY A 21 -6.75 -16.30 -10.07
CA GLY A 21 -5.96 -15.08 -10.02
C GLY A 21 -6.58 -13.98 -10.89
N ASP A 22 -6.77 -12.78 -10.34
CA ASP A 22 -7.14 -11.60 -11.12
C ASP A 22 -6.28 -10.39 -10.69
N PRO A 23 -5.15 -10.13 -11.37
CA PRO A 23 -4.28 -9.02 -11.03
C PRO A 23 -4.93 -7.65 -11.23
N LEU A 24 -6.05 -7.55 -11.97
CA LEU A 24 -6.80 -6.30 -12.14
C LEU A 24 -7.58 -5.89 -10.88
N GLN A 25 -7.72 -6.81 -9.92
CA GLN A 25 -8.44 -6.57 -8.65
C GLN A 25 -7.54 -6.03 -7.53
N VAL A 26 -6.23 -5.97 -7.74
CA VAL A 26 -5.30 -5.36 -6.78
C VAL A 26 -5.69 -3.89 -6.57
N ASN A 27 -5.82 -3.47 -5.32
CA ASN A 27 -6.23 -2.11 -4.95
C ASN A 27 -7.63 -1.69 -5.48
N ARG A 28 -8.56 -2.65 -5.62
CA ARG A 28 -9.97 -2.41 -6.01
C ARG A 28 -10.98 -2.65 -4.90
N ASP A 29 -10.56 -2.60 -3.64
CA ASP A 29 -11.40 -2.91 -2.47
C ASP A 29 -12.10 -4.28 -2.58
N ASN A 30 -11.47 -5.22 -3.30
CA ASN A 30 -12.01 -6.54 -3.49
C ASN A 30 -11.68 -7.38 -2.24
N PRO A 31 -12.69 -7.92 -1.52
CA PRO A 31 -12.44 -8.68 -0.29
C PRO A 31 -11.68 -9.99 -0.50
N ARG A 32 -11.52 -10.45 -1.76
CA ARG A 32 -10.75 -11.66 -2.10
C ARG A 32 -9.31 -11.38 -2.50
N VAL A 33 -8.96 -10.12 -2.78
CA VAL A 33 -7.58 -9.69 -3.09
C VAL A 33 -7.15 -8.70 -2.02
N VAL A 34 -6.43 -9.22 -1.03
CA VAL A 34 -6.13 -8.49 0.20
C VAL A 34 -4.68 -8.01 0.19
N GLU A 35 -4.47 -6.77 0.63
CA GLU A 35 -3.13 -6.28 0.96
C GLU A 35 -2.64 -7.04 2.20
N LEU A 36 -1.60 -7.85 2.03
CA LEU A 36 -1.02 -8.64 3.11
C LEU A 36 0.06 -7.87 3.84
N TRP A 37 0.88 -7.10 3.10
CA TRP A 37 2.01 -6.38 3.67
C TRP A 37 2.33 -5.10 2.90
N ASN A 38 2.49 -4.00 3.63
CA ASN A 38 3.05 -2.76 3.14
C ASN A 38 4.52 -2.60 3.56
N LEU A 39 5.42 -2.42 2.59
CA LEU A 39 6.83 -2.16 2.82
C LEU A 39 7.15 -0.71 2.44
N VAL A 40 7.26 0.15 3.45
CA VAL A 40 7.59 1.56 3.27
C VAL A 40 9.10 1.75 3.26
N PHE A 41 9.63 2.31 2.17
CA PHE A 41 11.02 2.71 2.07
C PHE A 41 11.15 4.16 2.55
N MET A 42 11.40 4.33 3.86
CA MET A 42 11.54 5.66 4.47
C MET A 42 12.67 6.47 3.80
N GLN A 43 12.33 7.63 3.22
CA GLN A 43 13.27 8.45 2.45
C GLN A 43 13.13 9.96 2.72
N TYR A 44 12.00 10.40 3.29
CA TYR A 44 11.66 11.80 3.45
C TYR A 44 11.06 12.09 4.82
N GLU A 45 11.02 13.37 5.17
CA GLU A 45 10.31 13.89 6.35
C GLU A 45 9.31 14.94 5.86
N ARG A 46 8.03 14.61 5.88
CA ARG A 46 6.96 15.53 5.49
C ARG A 46 6.81 16.60 6.57
N ARG A 47 6.98 17.87 6.20
CA ARG A 47 6.79 19.05 7.05
C ARG A 47 5.46 19.73 6.70
N GLN A 48 4.90 20.51 7.62
CA GLN A 48 3.77 21.38 7.30
C GLN A 48 4.27 22.47 6.35
N ASP A 49 3.56 22.67 5.24
CA ASP A 49 3.75 23.85 4.41
C ASP A 49 3.33 25.07 5.25
N LYS A 50 4.20 26.08 5.33
CA LYS A 50 3.92 27.33 6.04
C LYS A 50 2.90 28.18 5.31
#